data_AF-A0A7S4JYG3-F1
#
_entry.id   AF-A0A7S4JYG3-F1
#
_cell.length_a   1.000
_cell.length_b   1.000
_cell.length_c   1.000
_cell.angle_alpha   90.00
_cell.angle_beta   90.00
_cell.angle_gamma   90.00
#
_symmetry.space_group_name_H-M   'P 1'
#
loop_
_entity.id
_entity.type
_entity.pdbx_description
1 polymer ?
#
loop_
_entity_poly.entity_id
_entity_poly.type
_entity_poly.pdbx_seq_one_letter_code
_entity_poly.pdbx_strand_id
1 'polypeptide(L)'
;MPKGDVHKKKEVVQDVSLHDLDVANARPQGGQDIFSMMNQIAKPKKTEITEKLRMEINKVVSKYIDQGVAELVPGVLFVDEVHMLDLECFTYLNRALESTLSPIVIFATNRGMCTVRGADIVSPHGIPVDLLDRLLIIRTEPYSVEEMAQVIALRAK
;
A
#
# COMPACT_ATOMS: atom_id res chain seq x y z
N MET A 1 13.28 31.05 -27.95
CA MET A 1 11.81 31.19 -27.93
C MET A 1 11.19 29.81 -27.78
N PRO A 2 10.21 29.61 -26.88
CA PRO A 2 9.43 28.37 -26.83
C PRO A 2 8.76 28.15 -28.20
N LYS A 3 8.76 26.92 -28.72
CA LYS A 3 8.11 26.59 -29.99
C LYS A 3 6.63 26.27 -29.76
N GLY A 4 5.74 26.90 -30.52
CA GLY A 4 4.29 26.64 -30.54
C GLY A 4 3.43 27.89 -30.30
N ASP A 5 2.11 27.69 -30.27
CA ASP A 5 1.15 28.75 -29.98
C ASP A 5 1.29 29.31 -28.57
N VAL A 6 1.08 30.62 -28.44
CA VAL A 6 1.16 31.34 -27.15
C VAL A 6 0.14 30.82 -26.15
N HIS A 7 -1.01 30.35 -26.63
CA HIS A 7 -2.04 29.73 -25.81
C HIS A 7 -2.15 28.24 -26.14
N LYS A 8 -1.78 27.38 -25.19
CA LYS A 8 -1.85 25.92 -25.33
C LYS A 8 -2.69 25.35 -24.20
N LYS A 9 -3.84 24.77 -24.53
CA LYS A 9 -4.66 24.00 -23.59
C LYS A 9 -4.25 22.53 -23.71
N LYS A 10 -3.73 21.95 -22.64
CA LYS A 10 -3.39 20.52 -22.56
C LYS A 10 -4.12 19.94 -21.37
N GLU A 11 -4.94 18.93 -21.60
CA GLU A 11 -5.49 18.10 -20.51
C GLU A 11 -4.40 17.10 -20.10
N VAL A 12 -4.10 17.08 -18.81
CA VAL A 12 -3.08 16.19 -18.22
C VAL A 12 -3.78 15.43 -17.11
N VAL A 13 -3.86 14.12 -17.27
CA VAL A 13 -4.29 13.20 -16.21
C VAL A 13 -3.04 12.68 -15.53
N GLN A 14 -3.04 12.67 -14.20
CA GLN A 14 -1.90 12.22 -13.41
C GLN A 14 -2.38 11.26 -12.33
N ASP A 15 -1.81 10.06 -12.35
CA ASP A 15 -2.03 9.06 -11.31
C ASP A 15 -0.96 9.26 -10.22
N VAL A 16 -1.41 9.42 -8.98
CA VAL A 16 -0.54 9.68 -7.83
C VAL A 16 -1.02 8.82 -6.67
N SER A 17 -0.12 8.14 -5.97
CA SER A 17 -0.48 7.42 -4.75
C SER A 17 -0.55 8.37 -3.55
N LEU A 18 -1.34 8.02 -2.53
CA LEU A 18 -1.36 8.77 -1.27
C LEU A 18 0.03 8.82 -0.62
N HIS A 19 0.83 7.77 -0.80
CA HIS A 19 2.20 7.74 -0.31
C HIS A 19 3.10 8.80 -0.97
N ASP A 20 2.92 9.04 -2.27
CA ASP A 20 3.69 10.07 -2.98
C ASP A 20 3.35 11.47 -2.47
N LEU A 21 2.07 11.71 -2.15
CA LEU A 21 1.61 12.95 -1.52
C LEU A 21 2.20 13.10 -0.10
N ASP A 22 2.19 12.03 0.70
CA ASP A 22 2.80 12.03 2.03
C ASP A 22 4.30 12.37 1.98
N VAL A 23 5.04 11.72 1.07
CA VAL A 23 6.49 11.92 0.94
C VAL A 23 6.82 13.32 0.43
N ALA A 24 6.07 13.84 -0.54
CA ALA A 24 6.27 15.18 -1.10
C ALA A 24 6.06 16.28 -0.04
N ASN A 25 5.08 16.12 0.84
CA ASN A 25 4.81 17.07 1.92
C ASN A 25 5.73 16.88 3.14
N ALA A 26 6.16 15.65 3.44
CA ALA A 26 7.11 15.37 4.52
C ALA A 26 8.52 15.89 4.23
N ARG A 27 8.88 15.99 2.95
CA ARG A 27 10.14 16.57 2.47
C ARG A 27 9.87 17.52 1.32
N PRO A 28 9.58 18.80 1.59
CA PRO A 28 9.42 19.78 0.52
C PRO A 28 10.71 19.87 -0.31
N GLN A 29 10.70 19.28 -1.49
CA GLN A 29 11.77 19.44 -2.49
C GLN A 29 11.61 20.83 -3.12
N GLY A 30 12.21 21.85 -2.53
CA GLY A 30 12.13 23.20 -3.10
C GLY A 30 12.49 24.38 -2.21
N GLY A 31 13.06 24.17 -1.02
CA GLY A 31 13.61 25.28 -0.24
C GLY A 31 14.83 25.89 -0.94
N GLN A 32 14.87 27.22 -1.07
CA GLN A 32 16.08 27.98 -1.44
C GLN A 32 16.99 28.25 -0.23
N ASP A 33 16.82 27.51 0.87
CA ASP A 33 17.61 27.70 2.08
C ASP A 33 18.84 26.78 2.09
N ILE A 34 19.98 27.33 2.50
CA ILE A 34 21.28 26.65 2.61
C ILE A 34 21.16 25.32 3.40
N PHE A 35 20.25 25.28 4.38
CA PHE A 35 19.92 24.08 5.16
C PHE A 35 19.24 22.96 4.35
N SER A 36 18.39 23.32 3.37
CA SER A 36 17.70 22.36 2.50
C SER A 36 18.64 21.74 1.45
N MET A 37 19.63 22.50 0.97
CA MET A 37 20.71 21.98 0.11
C MET A 37 21.61 21.00 0.87
N MET A 38 21.93 21.28 2.14
CA MET A 38 22.74 20.37 2.96
C MET A 38 22.01 19.06 3.28
N ASN A 39 20.69 19.12 3.49
CA ASN A 39 19.84 17.94 3.66
C ASN A 39 19.61 17.12 2.38
N GLN A 40 19.78 17.72 1.19
CA GLN A 40 19.78 16.97 -0.09
C GLN A 40 21.10 16.24 -0.35
N ILE A 41 22.22 16.73 0.18
CA ILE A 41 23.54 16.10 0.07
C ILE A 41 23.69 14.96 1.12
N ALA A 42 23.01 15.08 2.26
CA ALA A 42 22.92 13.99 3.23
C ALA A 42 22.03 12.85 2.70
N LYS A 43 22.41 11.59 2.95
CA LYS A 43 21.59 10.42 2.59
C LYS A 43 20.14 10.63 3.07
N PRO A 44 19.13 10.39 2.22
CA PRO A 44 17.73 10.57 2.58
C PRO A 44 17.35 9.62 3.74
N LYS A 45 17.41 10.10 4.99
CA LYS A 45 16.90 9.37 6.16
C LYS A 45 15.39 9.25 6.04
N LYS A 46 14.83 8.05 5.93
CA LYS A 46 13.37 7.84 5.97
C LYS A 46 12.82 8.53 7.22
N THR A 47 12.27 9.72 7.05
CA THR A 47 11.61 10.47 8.10
C THR A 47 10.25 9.84 8.25
N GLU A 48 9.92 9.37 9.45
CA GLU A 48 8.60 8.83 9.72
C GLU A 48 7.54 9.88 9.41
N ILE A 49 6.57 9.51 8.58
CA ILE A 49 5.43 10.34 8.27
C ILE A 49 4.56 10.36 9.52
N THR A 50 4.45 11.51 10.16
CA THR A 50 3.64 11.65 11.37
C THR A 50 2.15 11.45 11.07
N GLU A 51 1.40 10.93 12.03
CA GLU A 51 -0.06 10.78 11.90
C GLU A 51 -0.76 12.11 11.63
N LYS A 52 -0.24 13.22 12.16
CA LYS A 52 -0.77 14.57 11.90
C LYS A 52 -0.71 14.93 10.42
N LEU A 53 0.43 14.68 9.78
CA LEU A 53 0.62 14.94 8.35
C LEU A 53 -0.32 14.07 7.50
N ARG A 54 -0.46 12.78 7.85
CA ARG A 54 -1.41 11.88 7.16
C ARG A 54 -2.85 12.36 7.29
N MET A 55 -3.27 12.80 8.48
CA MET A 55 -4.62 13.33 8.68
C MET A 55 -4.89 14.60 7.84
N GLU A 56 -3.91 15.50 7.76
CA GLU A 56 -4.01 16.70 6.93
C GLU A 56 -4.12 16.36 5.44
N ILE A 57 -3.28 15.45 4.95
CA ILE A 57 -3.29 15.01 3.55
C ILE A 57 -4.60 14.30 3.22
N ASN A 58 -5.04 13.37 4.06
CA ASN A 58 -6.32 12.68 3.89
C ASN A 58 -7.48 13.68 3.80
N LYS A 59 -7.49 14.73 4.63
CA LYS A 59 -8.52 15.77 4.57
C LYS A 59 -8.51 16.54 3.24
N VAL A 60 -7.33 16.86 2.71
CA VAL A 60 -7.20 17.54 1.41
C VAL A 60 -7.65 16.62 0.27
N VAL A 61 -7.24 15.35 0.30
CA VAL A 61 -7.64 14.35 -0.70
C VAL A 61 -9.16 14.14 -0.69
N SER A 62 -9.77 13.94 0.48
CA SER A 62 -11.23 13.84 0.60
C SER A 62 -11.94 15.05 0.02
N LYS A 63 -11.43 16.26 0.28
CA LYS A 63 -11.99 17.49 -0.29
C LYS A 63 -11.91 17.52 -1.82
N TYR A 64 -10.81 17.04 -2.42
CA TYR A 64 -10.69 16.97 -3.88
C TYR A 64 -11.62 15.93 -4.51
N ILE A 65 -11.87 14.83 -3.80
CA ILE A 65 -12.86 13.83 -4.21
C ILE A 65 -14.27 14.44 -4.15
N ASP A 66 -14.63 15.08 -3.04
CA ASP A 66 -15.95 15.70 -2.86
C ASP A 66 -16.24 16.83 -3.87
N GLN A 67 -15.19 17.54 -4.30
CA GLN A 67 -15.28 18.59 -5.32
C GLN A 67 -15.30 18.06 -6.76
N GLY A 68 -15.14 16.74 -6.96
CA GLY A 68 -15.06 16.12 -8.28
C GLY A 68 -13.78 16.46 -9.05
N VAL A 69 -12.73 16.91 -8.34
CA VAL A 69 -11.42 17.25 -8.93
C VAL A 69 -10.53 16.02 -9.06
N ALA A 70 -10.69 15.06 -8.16
CA ALA A 70 -9.93 13.81 -8.14
C ALA A 70 -10.86 12.60 -7.98
N GLU A 71 -10.43 11.46 -8.54
CA GLU A 71 -11.09 10.17 -8.35
C GLU A 71 -10.19 9.27 -7.49
N LEU A 72 -10.78 8.58 -6.51
CA LEU A 72 -10.06 7.60 -5.71
C LEU A 72 -10.17 6.22 -6.37
N VAL A 73 -9.03 5.68 -6.78
CA VAL A 73 -8.95 4.30 -7.30
C VAL A 73 -8.29 3.41 -6.23
N PRO A 74 -9.03 2.49 -5.59
CA PRO A 74 -8.45 1.59 -4.60
C PRO A 74 -7.51 0.59 -5.27
N GLY A 75 -6.30 0.46 -4.72
CA GLY A 75 -5.32 -0.51 -5.16
C GLY A 75 -5.50 -1.89 -4.51
N VAL A 76 -4.50 -2.75 -4.71
CA VAL A 76 -4.39 -4.05 -4.06
C VAL A 76 -3.09 -4.10 -3.26
N LEU A 77 -3.18 -4.44 -1.98
CA LEU A 77 -2.02 -4.77 -1.14
C LEU A 77 -1.95 -6.29 -1.00
N PHE A 78 -0.95 -6.89 -1.64
CA PHE A 78 -0.68 -8.31 -1.49
C PHE A 78 0.41 -8.54 -0.45
N VAL A 79 0.11 -9.35 0.56
CA VAL A 79 1.06 -9.74 1.61
C VAL A 79 1.22 -11.25 1.56
N ASP A 80 2.38 -11.67 1.07
CA ASP A 80 2.77 -13.09 1.10
C ASP A 80 3.29 -13.47 2.48
N GLU A 81 3.23 -14.76 2.79
CA GLU A 81 3.67 -15.35 4.06
C GLU A 81 3.15 -14.60 5.29
N VAL A 82 1.85 -14.27 5.32
CA VAL A 82 1.26 -13.42 6.38
C VAL A 82 1.49 -13.95 7.81
N HIS A 83 1.69 -15.25 7.98
CA HIS A 83 2.05 -15.89 9.26
C HIS A 83 3.41 -15.43 9.84
N MET A 84 4.18 -14.65 9.09
CA MET A 84 5.43 -14.01 9.54
C MET A 84 5.19 -12.68 10.26
N LEU A 85 4.00 -12.10 10.15
CA LEU A 85 3.60 -10.91 10.89
C LEU A 85 3.34 -11.23 12.36
N ASP A 86 3.60 -10.24 13.23
CA ASP A 86 3.30 -10.30 14.65
C ASP A 86 1.93 -9.71 15.00
N LEU A 87 1.52 -9.89 16.24
CA LEU A 87 0.25 -9.38 16.77
C LEU A 87 0.11 -7.86 16.63
N GLU A 88 1.22 -7.11 16.75
CA GLU A 88 1.22 -5.65 16.63
C GLU A 88 0.94 -5.23 15.18
N CYS A 89 1.52 -5.92 14.20
CA CYS A 89 1.22 -5.73 12.78
C CYS A 89 -0.25 -6.01 12.48
N PHE A 90 -0.82 -7.10 13.00
CA PHE A 90 -2.24 -7.41 12.81
C PHE A 90 -3.16 -6.37 13.44
N THR A 91 -2.80 -5.86 14.63
CA THR A 91 -3.53 -4.78 15.28
C THR A 91 -3.51 -3.50 14.44
N TYR A 92 -2.35 -3.16 13.87
CA TYR A 92 -2.22 -2.02 12.95
C TYR A 92 -3.05 -2.22 11.68
N LEU A 93 -2.98 -3.40 11.06
CA LEU A 93 -3.73 -3.74 9.86
C LEU A 93 -5.25 -3.69 10.10
N ASN A 94 -5.73 -4.20 11.23
CA ASN A 94 -7.14 -4.12 11.62
C ASN A 94 -7.63 -2.67 11.63
N ARG A 95 -6.87 -1.76 12.25
CA ARG A 95 -7.18 -0.32 12.28
C ARG A 95 -7.08 0.32 10.89
N ALA A 96 -6.09 -0.06 10.09
CA ALA A 96 -5.90 0.49 8.75
C ALA A 96 -6.99 0.04 7.76
N LEU A 97 -7.52 -1.18 7.93
CA LEU A 97 -8.62 -1.73 7.15
C LEU A 97 -9.99 -1.10 7.47
N GLU A 98 -10.11 -0.37 8.58
CA GLU A 98 -11.32 0.41 8.89
C GLU A 98 -11.40 1.74 8.12
N SER A 99 -10.30 2.19 7.54
CA SER A 99 -10.27 3.42 6.74
C SER A 99 -11.01 3.23 5.41
N THR A 100 -11.79 4.24 5.01
CA THR A 100 -12.47 4.26 3.70
C THR A 100 -11.50 4.36 2.52
N LEU A 101 -10.27 4.82 2.76
CA LEU A 101 -9.21 4.91 1.74
C LEU A 101 -8.37 3.62 1.66
N SER A 102 -8.73 2.58 2.41
CA SER A 102 -7.96 1.34 2.48
C SER A 102 -8.06 0.55 1.17
N PRO A 103 -6.94 0.05 0.63
CA PRO A 103 -6.96 -0.81 -0.55
C PRO A 103 -7.53 -2.19 -0.21
N ILE A 104 -7.81 -2.99 -1.24
CA ILE A 104 -8.14 -4.40 -1.04
C ILE A 104 -6.87 -5.12 -0.57
N VAL A 105 -6.94 -5.79 0.58
CA VAL A 105 -5.81 -6.55 1.13
C VAL A 105 -5.99 -8.03 0.83
N ILE A 106 -4.98 -8.63 0.19
CA ILE A 106 -4.91 -10.06 -0.11
C ILE A 106 -3.79 -10.66 0.71
N PHE A 107 -4.15 -11.58 1.61
CA PHE A 107 -3.19 -12.35 2.40
C PHE A 107 -2.95 -13.72 1.76
N ALA A 108 -1.68 -14.13 1.69
CA ALA A 108 -1.31 -15.50 1.33
C ALA A 108 -0.58 -16.19 2.49
N THR A 109 -0.90 -17.47 2.68
CA THR A 109 -0.20 -18.33 3.63
C THR A 109 -0.14 -19.75 3.09
N ASN A 110 0.95 -20.44 3.40
CA ASN A 110 1.14 -21.87 3.18
C ASN A 110 1.06 -22.67 4.49
N ARG A 111 0.72 -22.03 5.62
CA ARG A 111 0.60 -22.69 6.93
C ARG A 111 -0.85 -22.96 7.28
N GLY A 112 -1.10 -24.17 7.82
CA GLY A 112 -2.40 -24.61 8.32
C GLY A 112 -2.68 -24.08 9.73
N MET A 113 -2.00 -24.62 10.74
CA MET A 113 -2.05 -24.13 12.14
C MET A 113 -0.67 -23.64 12.54
N CYS A 114 -0.55 -22.44 13.09
CA CYS A 114 0.69 -21.97 13.68
C CYS A 114 0.47 -20.92 14.77
N THR A 115 1.47 -20.73 15.61
CA THR A 115 1.47 -19.70 16.65
C THR A 115 1.54 -18.32 16.01
N VAL A 116 0.67 -17.41 16.45
CA VAL A 116 0.75 -15.98 16.09
C VAL A 116 2.02 -15.40 16.71
N ARG A 117 2.89 -14.77 15.92
CA ARG A 117 4.13 -14.19 16.47
C ARG A 117 3.81 -13.05 17.43
N GLY A 118 4.50 -13.02 18.57
CA GLY A 118 4.23 -12.04 19.63
C GLY A 118 3.07 -12.41 20.56
N ALA A 119 2.47 -13.59 20.40
CA ALA A 119 1.48 -14.15 21.33
C ALA A 119 1.72 -15.65 21.53
N ASP A 120 1.28 -16.20 22.67
CA ASP A 120 1.32 -17.64 22.94
C ASP A 120 0.05 -18.37 22.47
N ILE A 121 -0.55 -17.88 21.38
CA ILE A 121 -1.83 -18.37 20.84
C ILE A 121 -1.59 -19.07 19.51
N VAL A 122 -2.10 -20.29 19.38
CA VAL A 122 -2.12 -21.03 18.11
C VAL A 122 -3.42 -20.74 17.38
N SER A 123 -3.34 -20.31 16.13
CA SER A 123 -4.50 -20.01 15.30
C SER A 123 -4.37 -20.59 13.88
N PRO A 124 -5.49 -20.77 13.17
CA PRO A 124 -5.45 -21.10 11.75
C PRO A 124 -4.70 -20.02 10.99
N HIS A 125 -3.84 -20.45 10.07
CA HIS A 125 -3.06 -19.59 9.18
C HIS A 125 -2.07 -18.63 9.86
N GLY A 126 -1.94 -18.68 11.20
CA GLY A 126 -1.13 -17.75 11.98
C GLY A 126 -1.73 -16.36 12.08
N ILE A 127 -3.04 -16.24 11.84
CA ILE A 127 -3.77 -14.99 11.87
C ILE A 127 -4.65 -14.96 13.13
N PRO A 128 -4.68 -13.85 13.88
CA PRO A 128 -5.62 -13.67 15.00
C PRO A 128 -7.08 -13.90 14.57
N VAL A 129 -7.88 -14.54 15.44
CA VAL A 129 -9.26 -14.96 15.10
C VAL A 129 -10.15 -13.77 14.72
N ASP A 130 -9.95 -12.62 15.36
CA ASP A 130 -10.63 -11.37 15.09
C ASP A 130 -10.44 -10.85 13.65
N LEU A 131 -9.23 -10.98 13.11
CA LEU A 131 -8.99 -10.65 11.71
C LEU A 131 -9.49 -11.77 10.80
N LEU A 132 -9.32 -13.03 11.19
CA LEU A 132 -9.72 -14.19 10.39
C LEU A 132 -11.22 -14.20 10.08
N ASP A 133 -12.07 -13.82 11.06
CA ASP A 133 -13.52 -13.72 10.88
C ASP A 133 -13.94 -12.64 9.85
N ARG A 134 -13.04 -11.69 9.54
CA ARG A 134 -13.25 -10.64 8.54
C ARG A 134 -12.75 -11.04 7.14
N LEU A 135 -12.06 -12.16 7.00
CA LEU A 135 -11.42 -12.57 5.74
C LEU A 135 -12.32 -13.52 4.93
N LEU A 136 -12.31 -13.31 3.61
CA LEU A 136 -12.79 -14.31 2.67
C LEU A 136 -11.65 -15.30 2.39
N ILE A 137 -11.75 -16.51 2.93
CA ILE A 137 -10.74 -17.56 2.72
C ILE A 137 -11.00 -18.26 1.38
N ILE A 138 -10.01 -18.19 0.48
CA ILE A 138 -10.00 -18.91 -0.80
C ILE A 138 -8.96 -20.01 -0.70
N ARG A 139 -9.40 -21.27 -0.81
CA ARG A 139 -8.49 -22.42 -0.81
C ARG A 139 -7.97 -22.66 -2.21
N THR A 140 -6.65 -22.79 -2.34
CA THR A 140 -5.99 -23.25 -3.56
C THR A 140 -5.76 -24.76 -3.50
N GLU A 141 -5.84 -25.43 -4.65
CA GLU A 141 -5.58 -26.86 -4.80
C GLU A 141 -4.28 -27.07 -5.56
N PRO A 142 -3.54 -28.16 -5.29
CA PRO A 142 -2.36 -28.50 -6.08
C PRO A 142 -2.76 -28.87 -7.50
N TYR A 143 -1.94 -28.45 -8.47
CA TYR A 143 -2.16 -28.77 -9.88
C TYR A 143 -2.06 -30.27 -10.18
N SER A 144 -2.83 -30.74 -11.15
CA SER A 144 -2.65 -32.07 -11.74
C SER A 144 -1.38 -32.14 -12.62
N VAL A 145 -0.93 -33.34 -12.97
CA VAL A 145 0.22 -33.53 -13.86
C VAL A 145 -0.02 -32.90 -15.23
N GLU A 146 -1.26 -32.99 -15.73
CA GLU A 146 -1.67 -32.41 -17.01
C GLU A 146 -1.63 -30.89 -16.99
N GLU A 147 -2.14 -30.27 -15.91
CA GLU A 147 -2.08 -28.82 -15.69
C GLU A 147 -0.64 -28.33 -15.54
N MET A 148 0.19 -29.05 -14.78
CA MET A 148 1.62 -28.72 -14.63
C MET A 148 2.35 -28.74 -15.98
N ALA A 149 2.08 -29.72 -16.84
CA ALA A 149 2.66 -29.78 -18.17
C ALA A 149 2.27 -28.56 -19.02
N GLN A 150 1.01 -28.13 -18.95
CA GLN A 150 0.53 -26.91 -19.62
C GLN A 150 1.22 -25.64 -19.08
N VAL A 151 1.35 -25.51 -17.75
CA VAL A 151 2.04 -24.38 -17.12
C VAL A 151 3.51 -24.31 -17.56
N ILE A 152 4.22 -25.45 -17.58
CA ILE A 152 5.61 -25.52 -18.03
C ILE A 152 5.72 -25.14 -19.51
N ALA A 153 4.82 -25.66 -20.36
CA ALA A 153 4.81 -25.33 -21.78
C ALA A 153 4.58 -23.83 -22.04
N LEU A 154 3.69 -23.18 -21.29
CA LEU A 154 3.45 -21.74 -21.38
C LEU A 154 4.65 -20.92 -20.90
N ARG A 155 5.36 -21.36 -19.85
CA ARG A 155 6.53 -20.67 -19.28
C ARG A 155 7.82 -20.87 -20.08
N ALA A 156 7.92 -21.95 -20.85
CA ALA A 156 9.10 -22.27 -21.66
C ALA A 156 9.15 -21.54 -23.02
N LYS A 157 8.07 -20.85 -23.39
CA LYS A 157 8.01 -20.00 -24.59
C LYS A 157 8.62 -18.62 -24.31
#